data_AF-A0AAW0XIJ9-F1
#
_entry.id   AF-A0AAW0XIJ9-F1
#
_cell.length_a   1.000
_cell.length_b   1.000
_cell.length_c   1.000
_cell.angle_alpha   90.00
_cell.angle_beta   90.00
_cell.angle_gamma   90.00
#
_symmetry.space_group_name_H-M   'P 1'
#
loop_
_entity.id
_entity.type
_entity.pdbx_description
1 polymer ?
#
loop_
_entity_poly.entity_id
_entity_poly.type
_entity_poly.pdbx_seq_one_letter_code
_entity_poly.pdbx_strand_id
1 'polypeptide(L)'
;PMFLTELRVEADKDSDMCYTLISGGCGEVSVMAPTIHERNNWLKKIAIAQKHISDTERSILHRQQSKEKELSIMGRVLVTVMAGVSLSERQNEGMLQSFCEVSLGSQAHRTSIATSPHPKWDSTMQFLVKSLSEDVLCITVYEKGYFKPNEFLGRTEIKIHQIYEESRSEPGAQPQLHKLRLHEVKSGEVILKISLQLFDRC
;
A
#
# COMPACT_ATOMS: atom_id res chain seq x y z
N PRO A 1 21.35 19.78 26.89
CA PRO A 1 21.77 19.18 25.60
C PRO A 1 21.35 20.12 24.45
N MET A 2 22.26 20.53 23.58
CA MET A 2 21.89 21.29 22.37
C MET A 2 21.42 20.33 21.28
N PHE A 3 20.22 20.55 20.74
CA PHE A 3 19.72 19.82 19.58
C PHE A 3 20.10 20.57 18.31
N LEU A 4 20.71 19.86 17.35
CA LEU A 4 21.17 20.45 16.09
C LEU A 4 20.02 21.04 15.23
N THR A 5 18.79 20.59 15.48
CA THR A 5 17.55 21.04 14.83
C THR A 5 17.10 22.43 15.25
N GLU A 6 17.50 22.88 16.45
CA GLU A 6 17.13 24.20 17.01
C GLU A 6 18.25 25.24 16.83
N LEU A 7 19.39 24.82 16.29
CA LEU A 7 20.55 25.67 16.05
C LEU A 7 20.36 26.49 14.77
N ARG A 8 20.44 27.82 14.88
CA ARG A 8 20.56 28.72 13.74
C ARG A 8 22.00 29.17 13.62
N VAL A 9 22.48 29.30 12.40
CA VAL A 9 23.85 29.72 12.13
C VAL A 9 23.82 30.99 11.30
N GLU A 10 24.43 32.04 11.81
CA GLU A 10 24.56 33.31 11.12
C GLU A 10 26.03 33.61 10.86
N ALA A 11 26.35 33.99 9.62
CA ALA A 11 27.68 34.52 9.31
C ALA A 11 27.75 35.95 9.82
N ASP A 12 28.83 36.28 10.53
CA ASP A 12 29.02 37.61 11.08
C ASP A 12 29.22 38.62 9.92
N LYS A 13 28.52 39.75 9.99
CA LYS A 13 28.58 40.80 8.95
C LYS A 13 29.82 41.69 9.11
N ASP A 14 30.39 41.72 10.30
CA ASP A 14 31.50 42.61 10.66
C ASP A 14 32.84 41.87 10.68
N SER A 15 32.85 40.53 10.59
CA SER A 15 34.06 39.69 10.63
C SER A 15 34.02 38.52 9.66
N ASP A 16 34.98 38.49 8.75
CA ASP A 16 35.16 37.42 7.76
C ASP A 16 35.63 36.07 8.35
N MET A 17 35.96 36.04 9.64
CA MET A 17 36.47 34.85 10.34
C MET A 17 35.48 34.27 11.33
N CYS A 18 34.41 35.00 11.64
CA CYS A 18 33.47 34.63 12.69
C CYS A 18 32.15 34.10 12.13
N TYR A 19 31.51 33.23 12.89
CA TYR A 19 30.12 32.85 12.71
C TYR A 19 29.48 32.60 14.07
N THR A 20 28.18 32.77 14.13
CA THR A 20 27.44 32.72 15.38
C THR A 20 26.43 31.60 15.37
N LEU A 21 26.40 30.82 16.45
CA LEU A 21 25.47 29.74 16.71
C LEU A 21 24.42 30.23 17.70
N ILE A 22 23.16 30.22 17.29
CA ILE A 22 22.03 30.68 18.09
C ILE A 22 21.17 29.46 18.40
N SER A 23 20.95 29.17 19.68
CA SER A 23 20.04 28.10 20.12
C SER A 23 19.00 28.67 21.07
N GLY A 24 17.73 28.36 20.83
CA GLY A 24 16.60 28.88 21.62
C GLY A 24 16.68 28.57 23.13
N GLY A 25 17.39 27.52 23.52
CA GLY A 25 17.57 27.13 24.93
C GLY A 25 18.96 27.46 25.52
N CYS A 26 19.94 27.87 24.72
CA CYS A 26 21.34 27.98 25.15
C CYS A 26 21.99 29.36 24.89
N GLY A 27 21.24 30.29 24.27
CA GLY A 27 21.75 31.62 23.94
C GLY A 27 22.56 31.63 22.65
N GLU A 28 23.41 32.66 22.53
CA GLU A 28 24.21 32.95 21.35
C GLU A 28 25.69 32.70 21.63
N VAL A 29 26.36 31.97 20.73
CA VAL A 29 27.78 31.65 20.83
C VAL A 29 28.49 32.05 19.54
N SER A 30 29.36 33.05 19.63
CA SER A 30 30.23 33.46 18.52
C SER A 30 31.49 32.58 18.47
N VAL A 31 31.81 32.08 17.28
CA VAL A 31 32.94 31.19 17.02
C VAL A 31 33.85 31.83 15.98
N MET A 32 35.14 31.89 16.29
CA MET A 32 36.17 32.39 15.37
C MET A 32 36.92 31.22 14.74
N ALA A 33 37.04 31.22 13.43
CA ALA A 33 37.86 30.28 12.69
C ALA A 33 39.25 30.88 12.39
N PRO A 34 40.31 30.07 12.32
CA PRO A 34 41.65 30.50 11.92
C PRO A 34 41.72 31.13 10.52
N THR A 35 40.83 30.72 9.60
CA THR A 35 40.75 31.26 8.24
C THR A 35 39.31 31.32 7.72
N ILE A 36 39.05 32.18 6.72
CA ILE A 36 37.77 32.25 5.99
C ILE A 36 37.41 30.88 5.40
N HIS A 37 38.42 30.16 4.91
CA HIS A 37 38.21 28.84 4.31
C HIS A 37 37.70 27.83 5.33
N GLU A 38 38.31 27.81 6.52
CA GLU A 38 37.87 26.94 7.61
C GLU A 38 36.49 27.34 8.14
N ARG A 39 36.20 28.64 8.29
CA ARG A 39 34.86 29.15 8.62
C ARG A 39 33.83 28.60 7.64
N ASN A 40 34.07 28.77 6.33
CA ASN A 40 33.15 28.32 5.29
C ASN A 40 32.99 26.79 5.29
N ASN A 41 34.05 26.04 5.58
CA ASN A 41 33.98 24.58 5.73
C ASN A 41 33.15 24.16 6.95
N TRP A 42 33.27 24.85 8.08
CA TRP A 42 32.43 24.62 9.26
C TRP A 42 30.97 24.91 8.99
N LEU A 43 30.65 26.05 8.37
CA LEU A 43 29.28 26.39 7.96
C LEU A 43 28.66 25.31 7.06
N LYS A 44 29.41 24.85 6.05
CA LYS A 44 28.99 23.75 5.17
C LYS A 44 28.73 22.46 5.95
N LYS A 45 29.65 22.06 6.84
CA LYS A 45 29.51 20.85 7.65
C LYS A 45 28.27 20.90 8.55
N ILE A 46 28.02 22.04 9.19
CA ILE A 46 26.85 22.23 10.04
C ILE A 46 25.57 22.14 9.21
N ALA A 47 25.50 22.81 8.06
CA ALA A 47 24.34 22.74 7.16
C ALA A 47 24.06 21.31 6.67
N ILE A 48 25.10 20.54 6.32
CA ILE A 48 24.97 19.13 5.93
C ILE A 48 24.43 18.29 7.10
N ALA A 49 24.98 18.48 8.30
CA ALA A 49 24.56 17.75 9.49
C ALA A 49 23.10 18.07 9.88
N GLN A 50 22.69 19.34 9.78
CA GLN A 50 21.31 19.76 10.02
C GLN A 50 20.35 19.10 9.03
N LYS A 51 20.66 19.17 7.73
CA LYS A 51 19.87 18.52 6.70
C LYS A 51 19.74 17.02 6.95
N HIS A 52 20.84 16.35 7.27
CA HIS A 52 20.85 14.91 7.52
C HIS A 52 19.93 14.53 8.69
N ILE A 53 19.95 15.30 9.79
CA ILE A 53 19.08 15.04 10.95
C ILE A 53 17.61 15.27 10.58
N SER A 54 17.28 16.37 9.92
CA SER A 54 15.90 16.63 9.48
C SER A 54 15.37 15.56 8.53
N ASP A 55 16.18 15.09 7.58
CA ASP A 55 15.81 14.00 6.67
C ASP A 55 15.60 12.67 7.43
N THR A 56 16.44 12.40 8.44
CA THR A 56 16.33 11.20 9.29
C THR A 56 15.05 11.25 10.14
N GLU A 57 14.74 12.37 10.78
CA GLU A 57 13.52 12.56 11.57
C GLU A 57 12.27 12.39 10.70
N ARG A 58 12.27 12.98 9.50
CA ARG A 58 11.18 12.82 8.54
C ARG A 58 10.97 11.35 8.14
N SER A 59 12.06 10.62 7.92
CA SER A 59 12.03 9.19 7.61
C SER A 59 11.49 8.36 8.79
N ILE A 60 11.90 8.68 10.03
CA ILE A 60 11.41 8.03 11.25
C ILE A 60 9.91 8.28 11.44
N LEU A 61 9.46 9.54 11.31
CA LEU A 61 8.03 9.90 11.43
C LEU A 61 7.20 9.21 10.36
N HIS A 62 7.67 9.20 9.10
CA HIS A 62 6.99 8.48 8.03
C HIS A 62 6.88 6.98 8.31
N ARG A 63 7.95 6.36 8.83
CA ARG A 63 7.94 4.95 9.25
C ARG A 63 7.00 4.69 10.43
N GLN A 64 6.90 5.60 11.39
CA GLN A 64 5.96 5.50 12.52
C GLN A 64 4.52 5.60 12.03
N GLN A 65 4.19 6.58 11.19
CA GLN A 65 2.86 6.74 10.59
C GLN A 65 2.46 5.52 9.76
N SER A 66 3.35 4.97 8.94
CA SER A 66 3.07 3.74 8.18
C SER A 66 2.79 2.54 9.08
N LYS A 67 3.48 2.42 10.23
CA LYS A 67 3.22 1.37 11.24
C LYS A 67 1.90 1.58 11.99
N GLU A 68 1.49 2.80 12.28
CA GLU A 68 0.19 3.09 12.89
C GLU A 68 -0.95 2.85 11.91
N LYS A 69 -0.77 3.22 10.64
CA LYS A 69 -1.73 2.95 9.55
C LYS A 69 -1.87 1.44 9.30
N GLU A 70 -0.80 0.67 9.48
CA GLU A 70 -0.82 -0.79 9.44
C GLU A 70 -1.71 -1.44 10.51
N LEU A 71 -1.99 -0.73 11.63
CA LEU A 71 -2.79 -1.20 12.76
C LEU A 71 -4.24 -0.70 12.77
N SER A 72 -4.57 0.35 12.00
CA SER A 72 -5.93 0.90 11.97
C SER A 72 -6.80 0.18 10.95
N ILE A 73 -7.65 -0.73 11.42
CA ILE A 73 -8.65 -1.40 10.60
C ILE A 73 -9.85 -0.46 10.45
N MET A 74 -10.21 -0.10 9.23
CA MET A 74 -11.33 0.80 8.93
C MET A 74 -12.63 0.07 8.58
N GLY A 75 -12.54 -1.23 8.29
CA GLY A 75 -13.70 -2.03 7.96
C GLY A 75 -13.33 -3.45 7.55
N ARG A 76 -14.31 -4.13 6.97
CA ARG A 76 -14.16 -5.46 6.37
C ARG A 76 -14.84 -5.50 5.01
N VAL A 77 -14.27 -6.29 4.10
CA VAL A 77 -14.90 -6.63 2.82
C VAL A 77 -15.16 -8.13 2.79
N LEU A 78 -16.41 -8.49 2.47
CA LEU A 78 -16.83 -9.86 2.22
C LEU A 78 -16.84 -10.08 0.71
N VAL A 79 -16.09 -11.07 0.25
CA VAL A 79 -15.95 -11.39 -1.17
C VAL A 79 -16.43 -12.83 -1.36
N THR A 80 -17.47 -13.01 -2.15
CA THR A 80 -17.91 -14.32 -2.62
C THR A 80 -17.45 -14.49 -4.06
N VAL A 81 -16.51 -15.40 -4.28
CA VAL A 81 -16.08 -15.82 -5.61
C VAL A 81 -17.09 -16.83 -6.13
N MET A 82 -17.94 -16.40 -7.06
CA MET A 82 -19.08 -17.22 -7.52
C MET A 82 -18.64 -18.20 -8.61
N ALA A 83 -18.18 -17.67 -9.76
CA ALA A 83 -17.92 -18.49 -10.93
C ALA A 83 -16.89 -17.86 -11.87
N GLY A 84 -16.29 -18.71 -12.71
CA GLY A 84 -15.43 -18.31 -13.82
C GLY A 84 -16.09 -18.63 -15.16
N VAL A 85 -15.91 -17.73 -16.13
CA VAL A 85 -16.49 -17.85 -17.47
C VAL A 85 -15.38 -17.77 -18.51
N SER A 86 -15.39 -18.69 -19.48
CA SER A 86 -14.46 -18.71 -20.62
C SER A 86 -12.98 -18.62 -20.22
N LEU A 87 -12.58 -19.37 -19.19
CA LEU A 87 -11.22 -19.31 -18.62
C LEU A 87 -10.13 -19.94 -19.49
N SER A 88 -10.50 -20.75 -20.49
CA SER A 88 -9.55 -21.30 -21.45
C SER A 88 -10.20 -21.51 -22.82
N GLU A 89 -9.44 -21.28 -23.89
CA GLU A 89 -9.84 -21.49 -25.28
C GLU A 89 -9.54 -22.92 -25.78
N ARG A 90 -9.14 -23.82 -24.88
CA ARG A 90 -8.76 -25.18 -25.24
C ARG A 90 -10.00 -25.89 -25.78
N GLN A 91 -9.98 -26.27 -27.07
CA GLN A 91 -11.04 -27.06 -27.71
C GLN A 91 -11.24 -28.44 -27.05
N ASN A 92 -10.22 -28.93 -26.35
CA ASN A 92 -10.36 -30.09 -25.48
C ASN A 92 -10.95 -29.63 -24.14
N GLU A 93 -12.26 -29.81 -23.98
CA GLU A 93 -13.04 -29.70 -22.74
C GLU A 93 -12.61 -30.74 -21.67
N GLY A 94 -11.31 -31.01 -21.55
CA GLY A 94 -10.78 -31.74 -20.39
C GLY A 94 -11.23 -31.00 -19.13
N MET A 95 -11.66 -31.76 -18.12
CA MET A 95 -12.17 -31.28 -16.82
C MET A 95 -11.20 -30.23 -16.23
N LEU A 96 -11.41 -28.95 -16.54
CA LEU A 96 -10.55 -27.84 -16.10
C LEU A 96 -10.61 -27.78 -14.58
N GLN A 97 -9.50 -28.08 -13.93
CA GLN A 97 -9.39 -27.99 -12.48
C GLN A 97 -8.88 -26.62 -12.12
N SER A 98 -9.75 -25.76 -11.64
CA SER A 98 -9.42 -24.36 -11.39
C SER A 98 -9.77 -23.91 -9.99
N PHE A 99 -9.02 -22.94 -9.49
CA PHE A 99 -9.28 -22.26 -8.23
C PHE A 99 -8.91 -20.78 -8.37
N CYS A 100 -9.51 -19.94 -7.53
CA CYS A 100 -9.17 -18.53 -7.43
C CYS A 100 -8.37 -18.27 -6.16
N GLU A 101 -7.34 -17.44 -6.28
CA GLU A 101 -6.68 -16.76 -5.17
C GLU A 101 -7.17 -15.31 -5.12
N VAL A 102 -7.57 -14.86 -3.95
CA VAL A 102 -7.98 -13.48 -3.71
C VAL A 102 -7.10 -12.91 -2.61
N SER A 103 -6.56 -11.71 -2.83
CA SER A 103 -5.69 -11.04 -1.88
C SER A 103 -6.04 -9.57 -1.68
N LEU A 104 -5.76 -9.09 -0.46
CA LEU A 104 -5.89 -7.70 -0.04
C LEU A 104 -4.70 -7.36 0.85
N GLY A 105 -3.69 -6.69 0.28
CA GLY A 105 -2.42 -6.46 0.95
C GLY A 105 -1.71 -7.76 1.32
N SER A 106 -1.48 -7.99 2.62
CA SER A 106 -0.84 -9.22 3.14
C SER A 106 -1.81 -10.38 3.38
N GLN A 107 -3.13 -10.15 3.25
CA GLN A 107 -4.14 -11.19 3.42
C GLN A 107 -4.38 -11.89 2.08
N ALA A 108 -4.38 -13.23 2.07
CA ALA A 108 -4.68 -14.02 0.87
C ALA A 108 -5.47 -15.27 1.22
N HIS A 109 -6.50 -15.56 0.43
CA HIS A 109 -7.35 -16.73 0.56
C HIS A 109 -7.54 -17.42 -0.80
N ARG A 110 -7.83 -18.72 -0.78
CA ARG A 110 -8.06 -19.52 -1.97
C ARG A 110 -9.40 -20.23 -1.89
N THR A 111 -10.07 -20.37 -3.03
CA THR A 111 -11.27 -21.19 -3.15
C THR A 111 -10.91 -22.69 -3.11
N SER A 112 -11.92 -23.53 -2.95
CA SER A 112 -11.79 -24.94 -3.31
C SER A 112 -11.50 -25.09 -4.82
N ILE A 113 -10.95 -26.24 -5.21
CA ILE A 113 -10.75 -26.56 -6.63
C ILE A 113 -12.10 -27.00 -7.19
N ALA A 114 -12.56 -26.33 -8.24
CA ALA A 114 -13.71 -26.73 -9.03
C ALA A 114 -13.22 -27.42 -10.30
N THR A 115 -13.90 -28.50 -10.69
CA THR A 115 -13.52 -29.24 -11.89
C THR A 115 -14.61 -29.17 -12.95
N SER A 116 -14.51 -28.18 -13.84
CA SER A 116 -15.51 -27.86 -14.85
C SER A 116 -14.95 -26.80 -15.81
N PRO A 117 -15.30 -26.81 -17.11
CA PRO A 117 -14.98 -25.70 -18.02
C PRO A 117 -15.67 -24.38 -17.63
N HIS A 118 -16.75 -24.47 -16.85
CA HIS A 118 -17.48 -23.36 -16.24
C HIS A 118 -17.48 -23.54 -14.72
N PRO A 119 -16.34 -23.26 -14.05
CA PRO A 119 -16.22 -23.52 -12.61
C PRO A 119 -17.16 -22.63 -11.82
N LYS A 120 -17.85 -23.23 -10.84
CA LYS A 120 -18.56 -22.54 -9.77
C LYS A 120 -17.85 -22.86 -8.47
N TRP A 121 -17.35 -21.83 -7.81
CA TRP A 121 -16.63 -21.96 -6.55
C TRP A 121 -17.49 -21.62 -5.35
N ASP A 122 -18.43 -20.68 -5.51
CA ASP A 122 -19.34 -20.17 -4.47
C ASP A 122 -18.68 -19.99 -3.09
N SER A 123 -17.42 -19.56 -3.11
CA SER A 123 -16.54 -19.53 -1.95
C SER A 123 -16.51 -18.12 -1.39
N THR A 124 -16.90 -17.97 -0.12
CA THR A 124 -16.94 -16.69 0.57
C THR A 124 -15.75 -16.52 1.50
N MET A 125 -15.15 -15.35 1.48
CA MET A 125 -13.95 -14.98 2.25
C MET A 125 -14.05 -13.54 2.74
N GLN A 126 -13.43 -13.27 3.88
CA GLN A 126 -13.49 -11.96 4.54
C GLN A 126 -12.08 -11.38 4.66
N PHE A 127 -11.92 -10.11 4.31
CA PHE A 127 -10.66 -9.38 4.45
C PHE A 127 -10.88 -8.13 5.30
N LEU A 128 -9.86 -7.76 6.07
CA LEU A 128 -9.81 -6.50 6.82
C LEU A 128 -9.31 -5.38 5.91
N VAL A 129 -10.05 -4.28 5.86
CA VAL A 129 -9.70 -3.08 5.11
C VAL A 129 -8.91 -2.15 6.03
N LYS A 130 -7.68 -1.82 5.65
CA LYS A 130 -6.80 -0.88 6.36
C LYS A 130 -6.88 0.53 5.76
N SER A 131 -7.09 0.63 4.44
CA SER A 131 -7.03 1.90 3.70
C SER A 131 -7.99 1.92 2.52
N LEU A 132 -9.05 2.75 2.56
CA LEU A 132 -10.00 2.91 1.45
C LEU A 132 -9.31 3.36 0.16
N SER A 133 -8.29 4.23 0.28
CA SER A 133 -7.61 4.83 -0.86
C SER A 133 -6.48 3.95 -1.44
N GLU A 134 -5.84 3.13 -0.61
CA GLU A 134 -4.64 2.36 -1.01
C GLU A 134 -4.94 0.86 -1.18
N ASP A 135 -5.94 0.31 -0.49
CA ASP A 135 -6.21 -1.12 -0.56
C ASP A 135 -6.79 -1.50 -1.93
N VAL A 136 -6.19 -2.53 -2.52
CA VAL A 136 -6.58 -3.11 -3.82
C VAL A 136 -6.86 -4.60 -3.62
N LEU A 137 -8.06 -5.02 -4.00
CA LEU A 137 -8.44 -6.42 -4.01
C LEU A 137 -7.97 -7.05 -5.32
N CYS A 138 -7.06 -8.01 -5.25
CA CYS A 138 -6.54 -8.73 -6.41
C CYS A 138 -7.19 -10.11 -6.48
N ILE A 139 -7.63 -10.52 -7.66
CA ILE A 139 -8.20 -11.83 -7.94
C ILE A 139 -7.38 -12.47 -9.04
N THR A 140 -6.82 -13.64 -8.77
CA THR A 140 -6.03 -14.41 -9.73
C THR A 140 -6.59 -15.82 -9.87
N VAL A 141 -6.78 -16.26 -11.10
CA VAL A 141 -7.34 -17.58 -11.40
C VAL A 141 -6.22 -18.51 -11.88
N TYR A 142 -6.23 -19.75 -11.39
CA TYR A 142 -5.23 -20.75 -11.74
C TYR A 142 -5.86 -22.08 -12.15
N GLU A 143 -5.21 -22.78 -13.08
CA GLU A 143 -5.41 -24.21 -13.30
C GLU A 143 -4.48 -24.98 -12.34
N LYS A 144 -5.02 -25.98 -11.65
CA LYS A 144 -4.24 -26.84 -10.77
C LYS A 144 -3.30 -27.73 -11.59
N GLY A 145 -2.00 -27.60 -11.33
CA GLY A 145 -1.01 -28.57 -11.79
C GLY A 145 -0.82 -29.69 -10.77
N TYR A 146 -0.92 -30.96 -11.19
CA TYR A 146 -0.59 -32.12 -10.36
C TYR A 146 0.91 -32.41 -10.33
N PHE A 147 1.53 -32.40 -11.51
CA PHE A 147 2.95 -32.69 -11.71
C PHE A 147 3.71 -31.50 -12.35
N LYS A 148 3.05 -30.35 -12.45
CA LYS A 148 3.57 -29.10 -12.98
C LYS A 148 3.18 -27.94 -12.04
N PRO A 149 3.87 -26.79 -12.09
CA PRO A 149 3.36 -25.57 -11.47
C PRO A 149 1.93 -25.27 -11.94
N ASN A 150 1.17 -24.55 -11.10
CA ASN A 150 -0.17 -24.12 -11.49
C ASN A 150 -0.10 -23.21 -12.72
N GLU A 151 -1.02 -23.40 -13.65
CA GLU A 151 -1.09 -22.57 -14.84
C GLU A 151 -1.88 -21.30 -14.54
N PHE A 152 -1.36 -20.16 -14.96
CA PHE A 152 -2.04 -18.88 -14.78
C PHE A 152 -3.18 -18.74 -15.81
N LEU A 153 -4.40 -18.48 -15.33
CA LEU A 153 -5.60 -18.29 -16.15
C LEU A 153 -6.12 -16.85 -16.13
N GLY A 154 -5.33 -15.91 -15.60
CA GLY A 154 -5.62 -14.49 -15.65
C GLY A 154 -5.81 -13.84 -14.28
N ARG A 155 -5.75 -12.52 -14.26
CA ARG A 155 -5.90 -11.70 -13.05
C ARG A 155 -6.75 -10.47 -13.26
N THR A 156 -7.41 -10.01 -12.21
CA THR A 156 -8.11 -8.73 -12.19
C THR A 156 -7.94 -8.07 -10.84
N GLU A 157 -8.09 -6.75 -10.81
CA GLU A 157 -7.92 -5.95 -9.60
C GLU A 157 -9.09 -4.98 -9.47
N ILE A 158 -9.55 -4.73 -8.25
CA ILE A 158 -10.57 -3.72 -7.95
C ILE A 158 -10.15 -2.96 -6.69
N LYS A 159 -10.17 -1.62 -6.79
CA LYS A 159 -9.83 -0.76 -5.64
C LYS A 159 -10.95 -0.78 -4.63
N ILE A 160 -10.63 -0.83 -3.33
CA ILE A 160 -11.65 -0.74 -2.28
C ILE A 160 -12.39 0.60 -2.35
N HIS A 161 -11.71 1.69 -2.75
CA HIS A 161 -12.34 2.98 -3.03
C HIS A 161 -13.49 2.89 -4.02
N GLN A 162 -13.32 2.13 -5.11
CA GLN A 162 -14.34 1.99 -6.14
C GLN A 162 -15.59 1.27 -5.57
N ILE A 163 -15.38 0.15 -4.86
CA ILE A 163 -16.46 -0.58 -4.18
C ILE A 163 -17.19 0.32 -3.18
N TYR A 164 -16.45 1.18 -2.47
CA TYR A 164 -17.03 2.16 -1.56
C TYR A 164 -17.93 3.17 -2.28
N GLU A 165 -17.49 3.74 -3.40
CA GLU A 165 -18.29 4.70 -4.17
C GLU A 165 -19.56 4.06 -4.76
N GLU A 166 -19.42 2.84 -5.28
CA GLU A 166 -20.55 2.07 -5.78
C GLU A 166 -21.57 1.79 -4.67
N SER A 167 -21.12 1.36 -3.48
CA SER A 167 -22.02 1.06 -2.35
C SER A 167 -22.76 2.27 -1.78
N ARG A 168 -22.25 3.49 -2.00
CA ARG A 168 -22.95 4.73 -1.63
C ARG A 168 -24.06 5.11 -2.62
N SER A 169 -23.90 4.72 -3.88
CA SER A 169 -24.81 5.09 -4.97
C SER A 169 -26.08 4.25 -4.97
N GLU A 170 -26.02 3.02 -4.46
CA GLU A 170 -27.17 2.15 -4.22
C GLU A 170 -27.37 1.89 -2.72
N PRO A 171 -28.09 2.77 -2.00
CA PRO A 171 -28.32 2.64 -0.57
C PRO A 171 -29.20 1.43 -0.25
N GLY A 172 -28.52 0.31 0.00
CA GLY A 172 -29.06 -0.94 0.53
C GLY A 172 -27.86 -1.84 0.78
N ALA A 173 -27.81 -2.51 1.95
CA ALA A 173 -26.71 -3.38 2.34
C ALA A 173 -26.61 -4.69 1.50
N GLN A 174 -26.94 -4.61 0.21
CA GLN A 174 -26.88 -5.72 -0.71
C GLN A 174 -25.45 -5.85 -1.24
N PRO A 175 -24.89 -7.05 -1.22
CA PRO A 175 -23.60 -7.26 -1.83
C PRO A 175 -23.71 -7.08 -3.36
N GLN A 176 -22.78 -6.33 -3.91
CA GLN A 176 -22.75 -5.93 -5.31
C GLN A 176 -22.17 -7.02 -6.20
N LEU A 177 -22.88 -7.33 -7.28
CA LEU A 177 -22.45 -8.30 -8.28
C LEU A 177 -21.48 -7.64 -9.25
N HIS A 178 -20.26 -8.15 -9.29
CA HIS A 178 -19.20 -7.68 -10.18
C HIS A 178 -18.85 -8.77 -11.18
N LYS A 179 -18.93 -8.45 -12.47
CA LYS A 179 -18.43 -9.30 -13.54
C LYS A 179 -17.16 -8.66 -14.11
N LEU A 180 -16.00 -9.21 -13.75
CA LEU A 180 -14.71 -8.61 -14.05
C LEU A 180 -13.97 -9.43 -15.11
N ARG A 181 -13.42 -8.75 -16.11
CA ARG A 181 -12.59 -9.37 -17.14
C ARG A 181 -11.22 -9.71 -16.56
N LEU A 182 -10.72 -10.89 -16.88
CA LEU A 182 -9.35 -11.29 -16.56
C LEU A 182 -8.37 -10.69 -17.58
N HIS A 183 -7.29 -10.13 -17.06
CA HIS A 183 -6.18 -9.55 -17.81
C HIS A 183 -5.01 -10.54 -17.92
N GLU A 184 -4.08 -10.24 -18.84
CA GLU A 184 -2.91 -11.09 -19.19
C GLU A 184 -3.27 -12.44 -19.81
N VAL A 185 -4.52 -12.60 -20.19
CA VAL A 185 -5.06 -13.75 -20.93
C VAL A 185 -5.96 -13.27 -22.06
N LYS A 186 -6.20 -14.15 -23.03
CA LYS A 186 -7.01 -13.82 -24.23
C LYS A 186 -8.49 -13.66 -23.90
N SER A 187 -8.98 -14.51 -23.00
CA SER A 187 -10.38 -14.58 -22.56
C SER A 187 -10.44 -15.01 -21.10
N GLY A 188 -11.59 -14.75 -20.47
CA GLY A 188 -11.81 -15.07 -19.08
C GLY A 188 -12.53 -13.93 -18.37
N GLU A 189 -13.57 -14.29 -17.61
CA GLU A 189 -14.25 -13.39 -16.69
C GLU A 189 -14.44 -14.10 -15.35
N VAL A 190 -14.41 -13.34 -14.25
CA VAL A 190 -14.75 -13.82 -12.92
C VAL A 190 -15.96 -13.06 -12.40
N ILE A 191 -16.90 -13.80 -11.81
CA ILE A 191 -18.11 -13.27 -11.21
C ILE A 191 -17.92 -13.27 -9.70
N LEU A 192 -18.01 -12.09 -9.10
CA LEU A 192 -17.82 -11.85 -7.68
C LEU A 192 -19.08 -11.19 -7.11
N LYS A 193 -19.37 -11.48 -5.85
CA LYS A 193 -20.35 -10.74 -5.06
C LYS A 193 -19.61 -10.13 -3.87
N ILE A 194 -19.60 -8.80 -3.80
CA ILE A 194 -18.74 -8.04 -2.89
C ILE A 194 -19.59 -7.16 -1.96
N SER A 195 -19.34 -7.23 -0.65
CA SER A 195 -19.97 -6.37 0.35
C SER A 195 -18.91 -5.68 1.18
N LEU A 196 -18.90 -4.35 1.18
CA LEU A 196 -18.03 -3.55 2.04
C LEU A 196 -18.81 -3.08 3.27
N GLN A 197 -18.22 -3.27 4.45
CA GLN A 197 -18.74 -2.75 5.71
C GLN A 197 -17.64 -1.97 6.41
N LEU A 198 -17.83 -0.67 6.59
CA LEU A 198 -16.93 0.16 7.39
C LEU A 198 -17.28 0.04 8.88
N PHE A 199 -16.26 0.10 9.72
CA PHE A 199 -16.45 0.17 11.16
C PHE A 199 -16.64 1.64 11.55
N ASP A 200 -17.70 1.92 12.30
CA ASP A 200 -17.91 3.24 12.85
C ASP A 200 -16.75 3.57 13.79
N ARG A 201 -16.15 4.74 13.61
CA ARG A 201 -15.18 5.28 14.56
C ARG A 201 -15.98 5.80 15.76
N CYS A 202 -16.04 5.02 16.83
CA CYS A 202 -16.52 5.50 18.13
C CYS A 202 -15.66 6.65 18.64
#